data_AF-Q17IS4-F1
#
_entry.id   AF-Q17IS4-F1
#
_cell.length_a   1.000
_cell.length_b   1.000
_cell.length_c   1.000
_cell.angle_alpha   90.00
_cell.angle_beta   90.00
_cell.angle_gamma   90.00
#
_symmetry.space_group_name_H-M   'P 1'
#
loop_
_entity.id
_entity.type
_entity.pdbx_description
1 polymer ?
#
loop_
_entity_poly.entity_id
_entity_poly.type
_entity_poly.pdbx_seq_one_letter_code
_entity_poly.pdbx_strand_id
1 'polypeptide(L)'
;VKMWIVSIAIILLLGYFTYYVTAVVKRPFLATASGPFRRYLRRHVPMVQALFWPHWWCTEGRAQTLLARIIRAWMSPRVSYRREILTLSDGGQVALDWLDQDRTQDSPVVVVLPGLLGDSQSEYVKHLVTSIVRIGAKAVVFNYRGLAGVELKTPRLYCACSVDDLSEVLLHVRMLYSKARIAVVGVSMGGLIVGNYLVNRTEESKSMLTAVFTISLPWNMFKGSESIDRPILNRMLGRHLTRSLCRLVGKHEVLWNTKHDWDMDQVLRSQSIREFDARFTSKNFGFEKLDNYYAHATLHDKLDRVQVPLLCLNAADDPFQPMEAIPVAAASKSSHVAILVTTCGGHIGFLEG
;
A
#
# COMPACT_ATOMS: atom_id res chain seq x y z
N VAL A 1 -5.55 -31.90 -38.63
CA VAL A 1 -5.83 -31.52 -37.22
C VAL A 1 -7.27 -31.89 -36.93
N LYS A 2 -7.53 -32.74 -35.92
CA LYS A 2 -8.82 -33.44 -35.76
C LYS A 2 -9.94 -32.48 -35.30
N MET A 3 -11.06 -32.46 -36.01
CA MET A 3 -12.24 -31.59 -35.82
C MET A 3 -12.80 -31.54 -34.37
N TRP A 4 -12.60 -32.60 -33.58
CA TRP A 4 -12.99 -32.64 -32.17
C TRP A 4 -12.16 -31.70 -31.27
N ILE A 5 -10.89 -31.45 -31.59
CA ILE A 5 -10.02 -30.54 -30.83
C ILE A 5 -10.55 -29.11 -30.97
N VAL A 6 -10.95 -28.72 -32.18
CA VAL A 6 -11.53 -27.40 -32.47
C VAL A 6 -12.84 -27.21 -31.70
N SER A 7 -13.69 -28.25 -31.66
CA SER A 7 -14.97 -28.21 -30.95
C SER A 7 -14.78 -28.04 -29.43
N ILE A 8 -13.83 -28.77 -28.82
CA ILE A 8 -13.48 -28.61 -27.40
C ILE A 8 -12.97 -27.20 -27.11
N ALA A 9 -12.07 -26.67 -27.96
CA ALA A 9 -11.54 -25.33 -27.78
C ALA A 9 -12.65 -24.26 -27.81
N ILE A 10 -13.61 -24.37 -28.73
CA ILE A 10 -14.76 -23.46 -28.81
C ILE A 10 -15.62 -23.54 -27.54
N ILE A 11 -15.92 -24.75 -27.05
CA ILE A 11 -16.72 -24.93 -25.82
C ILE A 11 -16.00 -24.31 -24.61
N LEU A 12 -14.69 -24.53 -24.47
CA LEU A 12 -13.89 -23.93 -23.40
C LEU A 12 -13.86 -22.40 -23.50
N LEU A 13 -13.72 -21.84 -24.70
CA LEU A 13 -13.74 -20.39 -24.93
C LEU A 13 -15.11 -19.78 -24.60
N LEU A 14 -16.20 -20.41 -25.04
CA LEU A 14 -17.57 -19.97 -24.72
C LEU A 14 -17.84 -20.05 -23.21
N GLY A 15 -17.41 -21.14 -22.58
CA GLY A 15 -17.51 -21.32 -21.13
C GLY A 15 -16.71 -20.25 -20.37
N TYR A 16 -15.48 -19.98 -20.79
CA TYR A 16 -14.64 -18.93 -20.21
C TYR A 16 -15.23 -17.54 -20.42
N PHE A 17 -15.69 -17.21 -21.63
CA PHE A 17 -16.32 -15.92 -21.91
C PHE A 17 -17.58 -15.70 -21.07
N THR A 18 -18.41 -16.74 -20.94
CA THR A 18 -19.60 -16.70 -20.08
C THR A 18 -19.20 -16.46 -18.63
N TYR A 19 -18.23 -17.21 -18.11
CA TYR A 19 -17.67 -16.99 -16.77
C TYR A 19 -17.13 -15.57 -16.60
N TYR A 20 -16.38 -15.06 -17.57
CA TYR A 20 -15.77 -13.73 -17.53
C TYR A 20 -16.84 -12.64 -17.43
N VAL A 21 -17.84 -12.63 -18.31
CA VAL A 21 -18.88 -11.60 -18.31
C VAL A 21 -19.81 -11.72 -17.10
N THR A 22 -20.09 -12.94 -16.63
CA THR A 22 -21.09 -13.16 -15.58
C THR A 22 -20.53 -13.18 -14.16
N ALA A 23 -19.26 -13.55 -13.96
CA ALA A 23 -18.64 -13.70 -12.64
C ALA A 23 -17.49 -12.72 -12.39
N VAL A 24 -16.73 -12.34 -13.42
CA VAL A 24 -15.53 -11.49 -13.29
C VAL A 24 -15.85 -10.01 -13.49
N VAL A 25 -16.56 -9.68 -14.57
CA VAL A 25 -16.94 -8.29 -14.90
C VAL A 25 -18.08 -7.85 -13.98
N LYS A 26 -17.74 -7.11 -12.94
CA LYS A 26 -18.68 -6.65 -11.92
C LYS A 26 -18.45 -5.19 -11.58
N ARG A 27 -19.52 -4.56 -11.09
CA ARG A 27 -19.38 -3.24 -10.45
C ARG A 27 -18.65 -3.44 -9.13
N PRO A 28 -17.61 -2.63 -8.85
CA PRO A 28 -16.96 -2.67 -7.55
C PRO A 28 -17.96 -2.41 -6.43
N PHE A 29 -17.84 -3.18 -5.36
CA PHE A 29 -18.69 -3.02 -4.19
C PHE A 29 -18.18 -1.86 -3.33
N LEU A 30 -19.04 -0.89 -3.04
CA LEU A 30 -18.71 0.28 -2.20
C LEU A 30 -19.33 0.14 -0.81
N ALA A 31 -18.48 -0.08 0.21
CA ALA A 31 -18.82 -0.02 1.62
C ALA A 31 -18.55 1.38 2.20
N THR A 32 -19.61 2.14 2.46
CA THR A 32 -19.56 3.44 3.15
C THR A 32 -20.98 3.81 3.60
N ALA A 33 -21.13 4.57 4.69
CA ALA A 33 -22.44 5.03 5.14
C ALA A 33 -23.15 5.87 4.06
N SER A 34 -24.48 5.85 4.05
CA SER A 34 -25.24 6.84 3.28
C SER A 34 -24.94 8.25 3.79
N GLY A 35 -24.62 9.18 2.90
CA GLY A 35 -24.31 10.55 3.30
C GLY A 35 -23.61 11.36 2.23
N PRO A 36 -23.10 12.56 2.58
CA PRO A 36 -22.38 13.44 1.67
C PRO A 36 -21.18 12.75 1.02
N PHE A 37 -20.37 12.00 1.79
CA PHE A 37 -19.18 11.34 1.26
C PHE A 37 -19.50 10.30 0.18
N ARG A 38 -20.49 9.42 0.43
CA ARG A 38 -20.98 8.46 -0.58
C ARG A 38 -21.49 9.14 -1.85
N ARG A 39 -22.23 10.25 -1.71
CA ARG A 39 -22.74 11.02 -2.86
C ARG A 39 -21.59 11.65 -3.65
N TYR A 40 -20.59 12.20 -2.96
CA TYR A 40 -19.38 12.75 -3.57
C TYR A 40 -18.65 11.67 -4.38
N LEU A 41 -18.40 10.49 -3.79
CA LEU A 41 -17.73 9.39 -4.48
C LEU A 41 -18.50 8.93 -5.72
N ARG A 42 -19.83 8.77 -5.64
CA ARG A 42 -20.65 8.40 -6.79
C ARG A 42 -20.62 9.44 -7.92
N ARG A 43 -20.48 10.73 -7.58
CA ARG A 43 -20.46 11.81 -8.56
C ARG A 43 -19.09 12.01 -9.20
N HIS A 44 -18.02 11.81 -8.45
CA HIS A 44 -16.66 12.20 -8.85
C HIS A 44 -15.70 11.03 -9.10
N VAL A 45 -16.07 9.80 -8.74
CA VAL A 45 -15.25 8.60 -8.93
C VAL A 45 -16.02 7.62 -9.84
N PRO A 46 -15.86 7.70 -11.18
CA PRO A 46 -16.63 6.89 -12.12
C PRO A 46 -16.57 5.38 -11.86
N MET A 47 -15.42 4.88 -11.38
CA MET A 47 -15.19 3.48 -11.03
C MET A 47 -16.17 2.94 -9.97
N VAL A 48 -16.77 3.81 -9.15
CA VAL A 48 -17.81 3.42 -8.18
C VAL A 48 -19.10 2.95 -8.86
N GLN A 49 -19.36 3.40 -10.09
CA GLN A 49 -20.60 3.11 -10.82
C GLN A 49 -20.37 2.27 -12.08
N ALA A 50 -19.16 2.33 -12.65
CA ALA A 50 -18.77 1.57 -13.82
C ALA A 50 -18.57 0.08 -13.52
N LEU A 51 -18.70 -0.76 -14.55
CA LEU A 51 -18.18 -2.13 -14.50
C LEU A 51 -16.66 -2.06 -14.51
N PHE A 52 -16.02 -2.80 -13.62
CA PHE A 52 -14.58 -3.04 -13.72
C PHE A 52 -14.35 -4.20 -14.68
N TRP A 53 -13.46 -4.02 -15.64
CA TRP A 53 -13.13 -5.02 -16.65
C TRP A 53 -11.71 -5.54 -16.42
N PRO A 54 -11.50 -6.53 -15.53
CA PRO A 54 -10.20 -7.18 -15.40
C PRO A 54 -9.74 -7.66 -16.77
N HIS A 55 -8.46 -7.48 -17.11
CA HIS A 55 -8.01 -7.85 -18.45
C HIS A 55 -8.32 -9.33 -18.73
N TRP A 56 -9.01 -9.60 -19.84
CA TRP A 56 -9.63 -10.91 -20.13
C TRP A 56 -8.70 -12.13 -20.10
N TRP A 57 -7.37 -11.99 -20.14
CA TRP A 57 -6.42 -13.10 -20.06
C TRP A 57 -5.73 -13.20 -18.68
N CYS A 58 -6.04 -12.31 -17.73
CA CYS A 58 -5.41 -12.23 -16.40
C CYS A 58 -6.43 -11.96 -15.30
N THR A 59 -7.29 -12.94 -15.00
CA THR A 59 -8.35 -12.80 -13.99
C THR A 59 -7.94 -13.32 -12.61
N GLU A 60 -6.86 -14.09 -12.50
CA GLU A 60 -6.40 -14.66 -11.21
C GLU A 60 -5.50 -13.68 -10.45
N GLY A 61 -5.77 -13.50 -9.15
CA GLY A 61 -5.15 -12.44 -8.34
C GLY A 61 -3.62 -12.53 -8.19
N ARG A 62 -3.03 -13.73 -8.12
CA ARG A 62 -1.57 -13.89 -8.06
C ARG A 62 -0.93 -13.56 -9.40
N ALA A 63 -1.53 -14.01 -10.49
CA ALA A 63 -1.12 -13.66 -11.84
C ALA A 63 -1.18 -12.15 -12.05
N GLN A 64 -2.26 -11.49 -11.63
CA GLN A 64 -2.36 -10.02 -11.67
C GLN A 64 -1.26 -9.36 -10.84
N THR A 65 -1.00 -9.83 -9.61
CA THR A 65 0.06 -9.31 -8.74
C THR A 65 1.42 -9.35 -9.42
N LEU A 66 1.76 -10.47 -10.07
CA LEU A 66 3.06 -10.65 -10.72
C LEU A 66 3.15 -9.95 -12.08
N LEU A 67 2.16 -10.17 -12.95
CA LEU A 67 2.17 -9.67 -14.33
C LEU A 67 2.00 -8.15 -14.37
N ALA A 68 1.21 -7.55 -13.47
CA ALA A 68 1.11 -6.10 -13.39
C ALA A 68 2.45 -5.44 -13.07
N ARG A 69 3.27 -6.07 -12.21
CA ARG A 69 4.63 -5.60 -11.93
C ARG A 69 5.49 -5.62 -13.20
N ILE A 70 5.45 -6.72 -13.96
CA ILE A 70 6.23 -6.89 -15.20
C ILE A 70 5.81 -5.89 -16.27
N ILE A 71 4.50 -5.76 -16.49
CA ILE A 71 3.92 -4.87 -17.51
C ILE A 71 4.20 -3.41 -17.19
N ARG A 72 4.02 -3.01 -15.92
CA ARG A 72 4.35 -1.64 -15.50
C ARG A 72 5.84 -1.33 -15.59
N ALA A 73 6.70 -2.32 -15.32
CA ALA A 73 8.14 -2.18 -15.52
C ALA A 73 8.49 -1.94 -16.99
N TRP A 74 7.84 -2.66 -17.90
CA TRP A 74 8.05 -2.49 -19.33
C TRP A 74 7.54 -1.14 -19.84
N MET A 75 6.39 -0.68 -19.34
CA MET A 75 5.77 0.62 -19.71
C MET A 75 6.15 1.76 -18.77
N SER A 76 7.25 1.61 -18.04
CA SER A 76 7.60 2.54 -16.99
C SER A 76 7.89 3.95 -17.51
N PRO A 77 7.24 5.00 -16.98
CA PRO A 77 7.62 6.35 -17.34
C PRO A 77 8.99 6.68 -16.76
N ARG A 78 9.80 7.42 -17.52
CA ARG A 78 11.04 8.00 -16.99
C ARG A 78 10.66 9.19 -16.11
N VAL A 79 10.99 9.10 -14.83
CA VAL A 79 10.72 10.16 -13.85
C VAL A 79 12.04 10.59 -13.23
N SER A 80 12.34 11.88 -13.32
CA SER A 80 13.49 12.50 -12.65
C SER A 80 12.97 13.27 -11.44
N TYR A 81 13.43 12.90 -10.26
CA TYR A 81 13.00 13.52 -9.00
C TYR A 81 14.05 14.51 -8.50
N ARG A 82 13.59 15.61 -7.90
CA ARG A 82 14.42 16.43 -7.03
C ARG A 82 14.44 15.78 -5.65
N ARG A 83 15.58 15.23 -5.24
CA ARG A 83 15.73 14.62 -3.92
C ARG A 83 16.03 15.65 -2.85
N GLU A 84 15.37 15.51 -1.72
CA GLU A 84 15.64 16.21 -0.47
C GLU A 84 15.87 15.19 0.64
N ILE A 85 16.94 15.35 1.42
CA ILE A 85 17.19 14.54 2.62
C ILE A 85 16.65 15.31 3.82
N LEU A 86 15.68 14.71 4.50
CA LEU A 86 15.10 15.26 5.72
C LEU A 86 15.72 14.55 6.92
N THR A 87 16.45 15.30 7.74
CA THR A 87 16.89 14.85 9.06
C THR A 87 15.71 14.94 10.03
N LEU A 88 15.44 13.85 10.72
CA LEU A 88 14.35 13.73 11.68
C LEU A 88 14.82 14.09 13.09
N SER A 89 13.87 14.34 13.98
CA SER A 89 14.11 14.77 15.36
C SER A 89 14.97 13.81 16.18
N ASP A 90 14.93 12.51 15.85
CA ASP A 90 15.74 11.46 16.48
C ASP A 90 17.16 11.34 15.92
N GLY A 91 17.56 12.24 15.01
CA GLY A 91 18.87 12.24 14.34
C GLY A 91 18.97 11.26 13.17
N GLY A 92 17.93 10.48 12.88
CA GLY A 92 17.84 9.68 11.68
C GLY A 92 17.48 10.52 10.45
N GLN A 93 17.33 9.87 9.30
CA GLN A 93 17.04 10.56 8.05
C GLN A 93 16.18 9.74 7.11
N VAL A 94 15.41 10.46 6.30
CA VAL A 94 14.55 9.95 5.23
C VAL A 94 14.77 10.79 3.97
N ALA A 95 14.27 10.32 2.81
CA ALA A 95 14.34 11.11 1.58
C ALA A 95 12.95 11.43 1.03
N LEU A 96 12.78 12.67 0.62
CA LEU A 96 11.63 13.16 -0.12
C LEU A 96 12.04 13.34 -1.58
N ASP A 97 11.43 12.55 -2.46
CA ASP A 97 11.66 12.64 -3.90
C ASP A 97 10.50 13.41 -4.55
N TRP A 98 10.78 14.66 -4.94
CA TRP A 98 9.80 15.61 -5.44
C TRP A 98 9.65 15.57 -6.95
N LEU A 99 8.40 15.65 -7.39
CA LEU A 99 8.00 15.94 -8.77
C LEU A 99 7.00 17.10 -8.73
N ASP A 100 7.55 18.31 -8.65
CA ASP A 100 6.85 19.56 -8.35
C ASP A 100 7.12 20.69 -9.37
N GLN A 101 7.80 20.38 -10.48
CA GLN A 101 8.16 21.36 -11.52
C GLN A 101 6.90 22.03 -12.13
N ASP A 102 7.01 23.34 -12.38
CA ASP A 102 5.95 24.16 -12.98
C ASP A 102 4.63 24.16 -12.20
N ARG A 103 4.69 24.13 -10.86
CA ARG A 103 3.51 24.21 -9.99
C ARG A 103 3.56 25.44 -9.09
N THR A 104 2.40 26.06 -8.90
CA THR A 104 2.24 27.22 -8.02
C THR A 104 2.35 26.81 -6.55
N GLN A 105 2.64 27.76 -5.66
CA GLN A 105 2.73 27.50 -4.22
C GLN A 105 1.46 26.85 -3.65
N ASP A 106 0.29 27.25 -4.16
CA ASP A 106 -1.02 26.80 -3.69
C ASP A 106 -1.50 25.48 -4.34
N SER A 107 -0.79 24.97 -5.36
CA SER A 107 -1.12 23.70 -6.01
C SER A 107 -1.13 22.56 -4.97
N PRO A 108 -2.15 21.66 -4.98
CA PRO A 108 -2.25 20.56 -4.02
C PRO A 108 -0.98 19.70 -3.98
N VAL A 109 -0.65 19.17 -2.81
CA VAL A 109 0.49 18.27 -2.61
C VAL A 109 -0.04 16.87 -2.29
N VAL A 110 0.44 15.87 -3.00
CA VAL A 110 0.12 14.46 -2.73
C VAL A 110 1.38 13.74 -2.28
N VAL A 111 1.38 13.31 -1.02
CA VAL A 111 2.46 12.51 -0.43
C VAL A 111 2.19 11.04 -0.73
N VAL A 112 3.13 10.38 -1.41
CA VAL A 112 3.04 8.97 -1.78
C VAL A 112 3.88 8.14 -0.82
N LEU A 113 3.24 7.17 -0.17
CA LEU A 113 3.86 6.19 0.72
C LEU A 113 3.96 4.85 -0.02
N PRO A 114 5.18 4.44 -0.42
CA PRO A 114 5.41 3.16 -1.06
C PRO A 114 5.03 1.96 -0.16
N GLY A 115 4.84 0.80 -0.77
CA GLY A 115 4.68 -0.46 -0.06
C GLY A 115 5.98 -0.98 0.55
N LEU A 116 5.92 -2.19 1.12
CA LEU A 116 7.07 -2.88 1.69
C LEU A 116 8.22 -2.97 0.67
N LEU A 117 9.39 -2.48 1.08
CA LEU A 117 10.63 -2.41 0.26
C LEU A 117 10.50 -1.55 -1.01
N GLY A 118 9.42 -0.79 -1.15
CA GLY A 118 9.22 0.14 -2.25
C GLY A 118 9.94 1.46 -2.03
N ASP A 119 10.19 2.16 -3.13
CA ASP A 119 10.81 3.48 -3.20
C ASP A 119 10.27 4.28 -4.40
N SER A 120 10.79 5.49 -4.60
CA SER A 120 10.42 6.37 -5.72
C SER A 120 10.69 5.80 -7.11
N GLN A 121 11.60 4.83 -7.23
CA GLN A 121 11.93 4.17 -8.50
C GLN A 121 11.08 2.92 -8.76
N SER A 122 10.26 2.52 -7.80
CA SER A 122 9.31 1.43 -7.97
C SER A 122 8.27 1.75 -9.04
N GLU A 123 7.95 0.76 -9.87
CA GLU A 123 7.16 0.97 -11.09
C GLU A 123 5.77 1.54 -10.84
N TYR A 124 5.04 0.99 -9.87
CA TYR A 124 3.73 1.50 -9.50
C TYR A 124 3.79 2.93 -8.93
N VAL A 125 4.90 3.31 -8.27
CA VAL A 125 5.10 4.66 -7.75
C VAL A 125 5.30 5.64 -8.89
N LYS A 126 6.15 5.31 -9.88
CA LYS A 126 6.37 6.15 -11.08
C LYS A 126 5.08 6.42 -11.86
N HIS A 127 4.24 5.40 -12.03
CA HIS A 127 2.90 5.56 -12.65
C HIS A 127 1.96 6.44 -11.80
N LEU A 128 1.98 6.26 -10.49
CA LEU A 128 1.15 7.03 -9.55
C LEU A 128 1.53 8.52 -9.53
N VAL A 129 2.82 8.84 -9.39
CA VAL A 129 3.28 10.25 -9.38
C VAL A 129 3.03 10.93 -10.73
N THR A 130 3.19 10.20 -11.85
CA THR A 130 2.86 10.73 -13.18
C THR A 130 1.38 11.09 -13.28
N SER A 131 0.50 10.27 -12.71
CA SER A 131 -0.94 10.52 -12.69
C SER A 131 -1.30 11.72 -11.79
N ILE A 132 -0.64 11.84 -10.63
CA ILE A 132 -0.80 12.98 -9.72
C ILE A 132 -0.40 14.30 -10.40
N VAL A 133 0.72 14.33 -11.10
CA VAL A 133 1.20 15.54 -11.77
C VAL A 133 0.31 15.94 -12.95
N ARG A 134 -0.27 14.97 -13.66
CA ARG A 134 -1.23 15.19 -14.75
C ARG A 134 -2.53 15.87 -14.29
N ILE A 135 -2.96 15.66 -13.05
CA ILE A 135 -4.12 16.34 -12.48
C ILE A 135 -3.77 17.70 -11.84
N GLY A 136 -2.55 18.21 -12.08
CA GLY A 136 -2.12 19.54 -11.61
C GLY A 136 -1.63 19.60 -10.17
N ALA A 137 -1.42 18.46 -9.50
CA ALA A 137 -0.87 18.41 -8.15
C ALA A 137 0.67 18.25 -8.17
N LYS A 138 1.32 18.58 -7.05
CA LYS A 138 2.71 18.20 -6.75
C LYS A 138 2.72 16.78 -6.20
N ALA A 139 3.68 15.97 -6.62
CA ALA A 139 3.91 14.67 -6.02
C ALA A 139 5.19 14.69 -5.18
N VAL A 140 5.14 14.06 -4.01
CA VAL A 140 6.33 13.80 -3.19
C VAL A 140 6.31 12.35 -2.73
N VAL A 141 7.36 11.59 -3.04
CA VAL A 141 7.49 10.22 -2.55
C VAL A 141 8.26 10.25 -1.25
N PHE A 142 7.65 9.70 -0.20
CA PHE A 142 8.27 9.52 1.10
C PHE A 142 9.06 8.20 1.10
N ASN A 143 10.38 8.28 0.89
CA ASN A 143 11.27 7.13 0.97
C ASN A 143 11.69 6.90 2.43
N TYR A 144 11.38 5.71 2.93
CA TYR A 144 11.62 5.34 4.32
C TYR A 144 13.11 5.17 4.66
N ARG A 145 13.41 5.12 5.96
CA ARG A 145 14.74 4.90 6.52
C ARG A 145 15.40 3.66 5.90
N GLY A 146 16.66 3.80 5.45
CA GLY A 146 17.47 2.68 4.93
C GLY A 146 17.12 2.19 3.51
N LEU A 147 16.16 2.83 2.84
CA LEU A 147 15.74 2.55 1.46
C LEU A 147 16.12 3.68 0.50
N ALA A 148 15.97 3.45 -0.80
CA ALA A 148 16.22 4.42 -1.87
C ALA A 148 17.63 5.06 -1.86
N GLY A 149 18.63 4.40 -1.27
CA GLY A 149 19.99 4.96 -1.11
C GLY A 149 20.17 5.89 0.09
N VAL A 150 19.15 6.02 0.95
CA VAL A 150 19.25 6.73 2.23
C VAL A 150 20.06 5.89 3.21
N GLU A 151 21.14 6.48 3.74
CA GLU A 151 21.95 5.87 4.79
C GLU A 151 21.15 5.77 6.09
N LEU A 152 21.27 4.64 6.79
CA LEU A 152 20.63 4.40 8.07
C LEU A 152 21.52 4.93 9.21
N LYS A 153 21.22 6.14 9.71
CA LYS A 153 22.01 6.80 10.78
C LYS A 153 21.65 6.37 12.19
N THR A 154 20.40 5.97 12.41
CA THR A 154 19.92 5.47 13.69
C THR A 154 19.53 4.00 13.57
N PRO A 155 19.61 3.19 14.63
CA PRO A 155 19.29 1.76 14.59
C PRO A 155 17.77 1.49 14.53
N ARG A 156 17.04 2.29 13.76
CA ARG A 156 15.58 2.24 13.60
C ARG A 156 15.25 2.24 12.12
N LEU A 157 14.61 1.17 11.65
CA LEU A 157 14.06 1.08 10.30
C LEU A 157 12.62 1.63 10.27
N TYR A 158 11.78 1.10 9.39
CA TYR A 158 10.38 1.47 9.24
C TYR A 158 9.51 0.20 9.36
N CYS A 159 8.27 0.35 9.81
CA CYS A 159 7.28 -0.71 9.86
C CYS A 159 5.87 -0.16 9.64
N ALA A 160 4.85 -1.02 9.70
CA ALA A 160 3.44 -0.65 9.57
C ALA A 160 2.96 0.42 10.58
N CYS A 161 3.69 0.59 11.68
CA CYS A 161 3.36 1.51 12.78
C CYS A 161 4.27 2.76 12.81
N SER A 162 5.08 3.02 11.78
CA SER A 162 6.00 4.18 11.73
C SER A 162 5.28 5.52 11.52
N VAL A 163 4.44 5.91 12.49
CA VAL A 163 3.62 7.13 12.43
C VAL A 163 4.42 8.40 12.70
N ASP A 164 5.51 8.32 13.47
CA ASP A 164 6.29 9.49 13.86
C ASP A 164 7.06 10.08 12.67
N ASP A 165 7.72 9.23 11.88
CA ASP A 165 8.42 9.68 10.67
C ASP A 165 7.44 10.34 9.67
N LEU A 166 6.22 9.78 9.54
CA LEU A 166 5.19 10.38 8.69
C LEU A 166 4.72 11.73 9.25
N SER A 167 4.55 11.87 10.56
CA SER A 167 4.18 13.12 11.23
C SER A 167 5.21 14.22 10.92
N GLU A 168 6.50 13.93 11.10
CA GLU A 168 7.58 14.87 10.82
C GLU A 168 7.64 15.26 9.33
N VAL A 169 7.46 14.30 8.42
CA VAL A 169 7.40 14.57 6.98
C VAL A 169 6.19 15.44 6.62
N LEU A 170 5.01 15.16 7.15
CA LEU A 170 3.81 15.96 6.88
C LEU A 170 3.93 17.38 7.42
N LEU A 171 4.52 17.54 8.61
CA LEU A 171 4.82 18.84 9.18
C LEU A 171 5.78 19.63 8.30
N HIS A 172 6.86 18.99 7.84
CA HIS A 172 7.82 19.58 6.91
C HIS A 172 7.16 20.01 5.59
N VAL A 173 6.35 19.14 4.97
CA VAL A 173 5.58 19.46 3.74
C VAL A 173 4.63 20.63 3.99
N ARG A 174 3.95 20.68 5.14
CA ARG A 174 3.05 21.78 5.53
C ARG A 174 3.82 23.10 5.71
N MET A 175 5.03 23.08 6.26
CA MET A 175 5.86 24.28 6.36
C MET A 175 6.28 24.81 5.00
N LEU A 176 6.67 23.92 4.08
CA LEU A 176 7.01 24.30 2.70
C LEU A 176 5.80 24.85 1.93
N TYR A 177 4.61 24.26 2.13
CA TYR A 177 3.39 24.58 1.39
C TYR A 177 2.20 24.88 2.30
N SER A 178 2.32 25.96 3.08
CA SER A 178 1.37 26.31 4.16
C SER A 178 -0.10 26.39 3.72
N LYS A 179 -0.37 26.91 2.53
CA LYS A 179 -1.73 27.09 1.98
C LYS A 179 -2.22 25.92 1.12
N ALA A 180 -1.35 24.99 0.75
CA ALA A 180 -1.73 23.91 -0.14
C ALA A 180 -2.63 22.89 0.57
N ARG A 181 -3.55 22.28 -0.19
CA ARG A 181 -4.25 21.06 0.26
C ARG A 181 -3.27 19.90 0.21
N ILE A 182 -3.20 19.12 1.28
CA ILE A 182 -2.31 17.96 1.36
C ILE A 182 -3.16 16.70 1.36
N ALA A 183 -2.88 15.79 0.44
CA ALA A 183 -3.46 14.45 0.42
C ALA A 183 -2.35 13.40 0.54
N VAL A 184 -2.71 12.20 0.97
CA VAL A 184 -1.78 11.07 1.09
C VAL A 184 -2.28 9.89 0.27
N VAL A 185 -1.39 9.25 -0.47
CA VAL A 185 -1.65 7.96 -1.13
C VAL A 185 -0.75 6.89 -0.52
N GLY A 186 -1.35 5.89 0.12
CA GLY A 186 -0.62 4.77 0.72
C GLY A 186 -0.84 3.47 -0.04
N VAL A 187 0.24 2.82 -0.49
CA VAL A 187 0.15 1.53 -1.21
C VAL A 187 0.57 0.40 -0.27
N SER A 188 -0.29 -0.61 -0.10
CA SER A 188 -0.01 -1.78 0.74
C SER A 188 0.46 -1.38 2.14
N MET A 189 1.71 -1.67 2.52
CA MET A 189 2.26 -1.24 3.81
C MET A 189 2.32 0.29 3.99
N GLY A 190 2.48 1.07 2.92
CA GLY A 190 2.33 2.52 3.00
C GLY A 190 0.92 2.95 3.40
N GLY A 191 -0.09 2.13 3.03
CA GLY A 191 -1.45 2.24 3.51
C GLY A 191 -1.59 1.96 5.01
N LEU A 192 -0.87 0.97 5.53
CA LEU A 192 -0.84 0.68 6.97
C LEU A 192 -0.24 1.84 7.77
N ILE A 193 0.85 2.43 7.28
CA ILE A 193 1.51 3.57 7.95
C ILE A 193 0.55 4.76 8.03
N VAL A 194 -0.04 5.20 6.90
CA VAL A 194 -0.99 6.32 6.93
C VAL A 194 -2.26 5.97 7.70
N GLY A 195 -2.77 4.74 7.61
CA GLY A 195 -3.94 4.31 8.39
C GLY A 195 -3.69 4.36 9.90
N ASN A 196 -2.53 3.88 10.35
CA ASN A 196 -2.14 3.99 11.76
C ASN A 196 -1.92 5.45 12.17
N TYR A 197 -1.43 6.31 11.28
CA TYR A 197 -1.35 7.75 11.55
C TYR A 197 -2.75 8.37 11.73
N LEU A 198 -3.72 8.07 10.86
CA LEU A 198 -5.10 8.55 11.00
C LEU A 198 -5.76 8.12 12.32
N VAL A 199 -5.44 6.90 12.78
CA VAL A 199 -6.03 6.28 13.98
C VAL A 199 -5.33 6.71 15.28
N ASN A 200 -4.02 6.90 15.26
CA ASN A 200 -3.22 7.22 16.45
C ASN A 200 -2.95 8.73 16.61
N ARG A 201 -3.06 9.52 15.54
CA ARG A 201 -2.82 10.97 15.50
C ARG A 201 -4.04 11.71 14.94
N THR A 202 -5.24 11.36 15.41
CA THR A 202 -6.51 11.81 14.81
C THR A 202 -6.62 13.34 14.62
N GLU A 203 -6.40 14.14 15.66
CA GLU A 203 -6.50 15.61 15.57
C GLU A 203 -5.42 16.21 14.67
N GLU A 204 -4.19 15.70 14.76
CA GLU A 204 -3.09 16.10 13.89
C GLU A 204 -3.45 15.82 12.43
N SER A 205 -3.90 14.60 12.12
CA SER A 205 -4.29 14.21 10.77
C SER A 205 -5.42 15.05 10.21
N LYS A 206 -6.40 15.41 11.03
CA LYS A 206 -7.55 16.26 10.66
C LYS A 206 -7.13 17.68 10.29
N SER A 207 -6.13 18.22 10.98
CA SER A 207 -5.57 19.55 10.69
C SER A 207 -4.61 19.55 9.50
N MET A 208 -3.89 18.45 9.28
CA MET A 208 -2.87 18.34 8.24
C MET A 208 -3.42 17.91 6.87
N LEU A 209 -4.39 17.00 6.84
CA LEU A 209 -4.77 16.27 5.63
C LEU A 209 -6.17 16.64 5.13
N THR A 210 -6.29 16.77 3.82
CA THR A 210 -7.57 16.96 3.12
C THR A 210 -8.26 15.63 2.83
N ALA A 211 -7.49 14.63 2.38
CA ALA A 211 -8.01 13.30 2.05
C ALA A 211 -6.87 12.27 2.03
N VAL A 212 -7.22 11.00 2.19
CA VAL A 212 -6.31 9.87 2.06
C VAL A 212 -6.89 8.85 1.07
N PHE A 213 -6.03 8.31 0.23
CA PHE A 213 -6.36 7.19 -0.65
C PHE A 213 -5.41 6.02 -0.37
N THR A 214 -5.93 4.81 -0.26
CA THR A 214 -5.09 3.61 -0.11
C THR A 214 -5.38 2.57 -1.19
N ILE A 215 -4.32 1.84 -1.58
CA ILE A 215 -4.39 0.79 -2.61
C ILE A 215 -3.88 -0.52 -1.99
N SER A 216 -4.70 -1.56 -2.05
CA SER A 216 -4.43 -2.89 -1.45
C SER A 216 -4.00 -2.80 0.02
N LEU A 217 -4.71 -2.01 0.82
CA LEU A 217 -4.46 -1.86 2.25
C LEU A 217 -4.63 -3.20 2.99
N PRO A 218 -3.61 -3.68 3.72
CA PRO A 218 -3.75 -4.81 4.62
C PRO A 218 -4.48 -4.42 5.90
N TRP A 219 -5.77 -4.73 5.99
CA TRP A 219 -6.60 -4.34 7.13
C TRP A 219 -6.31 -5.14 8.40
N ASN A 220 -5.94 -6.42 8.26
CA ASN A 220 -5.67 -7.32 9.37
C ASN A 220 -4.33 -8.05 9.19
N MET A 221 -3.38 -7.77 10.08
CA MET A 221 -2.02 -8.32 10.00
C MET A 221 -1.98 -9.82 10.29
N PHE A 222 -2.83 -10.32 11.20
CA PHE A 222 -2.91 -11.75 11.51
C PHE A 222 -3.41 -12.54 10.31
N LYS A 223 -4.54 -12.11 9.73
CA LYS A 223 -5.12 -12.74 8.53
C LYS A 223 -4.22 -12.60 7.32
N GLY A 224 -3.51 -11.46 7.19
CA GLY A 224 -2.56 -11.28 6.11
C GLY A 224 -1.33 -12.17 6.20
N SER A 225 -0.77 -12.33 7.40
CA SER A 225 0.31 -13.26 7.67
C SER A 225 -0.11 -14.71 7.39
N GLU A 226 -1.33 -15.10 7.76
CA GLU A 226 -1.85 -16.45 7.47
C GLU A 226 -2.04 -16.67 5.95
N SER A 227 -2.61 -15.68 5.26
CA SER A 227 -2.88 -15.71 3.82
C SER A 227 -1.61 -15.69 2.96
N ILE A 228 -0.54 -15.04 3.42
CA ILE A 228 0.73 -15.10 2.68
C ILE A 228 1.44 -16.44 2.87
N ASP A 229 1.28 -17.08 4.04
CA ASP A 229 1.91 -18.37 4.32
C ASP A 229 1.17 -19.55 3.67
N ARG A 230 -0.05 -19.34 3.17
CA ARG A 230 -0.89 -20.35 2.52
C ARG A 230 -1.72 -19.74 1.38
N PRO A 231 -1.76 -20.32 0.16
CA PRO A 231 -1.13 -21.56 -0.33
C PRO A 231 0.35 -21.39 -0.74
N ILE A 232 0.98 -22.47 -1.22
CA ILE A 232 2.43 -22.54 -1.54
C ILE A 232 2.91 -21.38 -2.41
N LEU A 233 2.15 -20.98 -3.43
CA LEU A 233 2.52 -19.88 -4.32
C LEU A 233 2.61 -18.53 -3.58
N ASN A 234 1.71 -18.28 -2.63
CA ASN A 234 1.79 -17.09 -1.76
C ASN A 234 3.03 -17.17 -0.89
N ARG A 235 3.32 -18.35 -0.33
CA ARG A 235 4.48 -18.58 0.53
C ARG A 235 5.80 -18.34 -0.21
N MET A 236 5.87 -18.64 -1.51
CA MET A 236 7.04 -18.32 -2.34
C MET A 236 7.25 -16.81 -2.47
N LEU A 237 6.17 -16.04 -2.68
CA LEU A 237 6.21 -14.57 -2.70
C LEU A 237 6.63 -14.02 -1.32
N GLY A 238 6.02 -14.51 -0.24
CA GLY A 238 6.37 -14.15 1.12
C GLY A 238 7.85 -14.40 1.41
N ARG A 239 8.38 -15.57 1.04
CA ARG A 239 9.79 -15.92 1.21
C ARG A 239 10.73 -15.03 0.40
N HIS A 240 10.34 -14.62 -0.80
CA HIS A 240 11.11 -13.64 -1.57
C HIS A 240 11.19 -12.29 -0.85
N LEU A 241 10.06 -11.79 -0.33
CA LEU A 241 10.01 -10.55 0.46
C LEU A 241 10.84 -10.66 1.74
N THR A 242 10.74 -11.79 2.47
CA THR A 242 11.55 -12.04 3.66
C THR A 242 13.05 -11.99 3.37
N ARG A 243 13.51 -12.63 2.29
CA ARG A 243 14.94 -12.56 1.91
C ARG A 243 15.38 -11.13 1.61
N SER A 244 14.53 -10.34 0.96
CA SER A 244 14.83 -8.93 0.67
C SER A 244 14.87 -8.09 1.95
N LEU A 245 14.01 -8.38 2.94
CA LEU A 245 14.06 -7.78 4.27
C LEU A 245 15.34 -8.15 5.04
N CYS A 246 15.71 -9.43 5.05
CA CYS A 246 16.97 -9.89 5.64
C CYS A 246 18.17 -9.19 4.98
N ARG A 247 18.19 -9.04 3.65
CA ARG A 247 19.25 -8.29 2.95
C ARG A 247 19.27 -6.79 3.32
N LEU A 248 18.09 -6.17 3.46
CA LEU A 248 17.97 -4.77 3.89
C LEU A 248 18.56 -4.56 5.28
N VAL A 249 18.28 -5.46 6.21
CA VAL A 249 18.83 -5.39 7.58
C VAL A 249 20.31 -5.72 7.60
N GLY A 250 20.73 -6.76 6.86
CA GLY A 250 22.12 -7.23 6.85
C GLY A 250 23.12 -6.21 6.31
N LYS A 251 22.72 -5.31 5.40
CA LYS A 251 23.61 -4.30 4.81
C LYS A 251 23.89 -3.08 5.72
N HIS A 252 23.15 -2.90 6.81
CA HIS A 252 23.22 -1.70 7.64
C HIS A 252 23.97 -1.98 8.94
N GLU A 253 25.27 -1.67 8.97
CA GLU A 253 26.17 -1.94 10.11
C GLU A 253 25.69 -1.35 11.44
N VAL A 254 24.98 -0.21 11.43
CA VAL A 254 24.41 0.41 12.63
C VAL A 254 23.50 -0.54 13.41
N LEU A 255 22.81 -1.47 12.72
CA LEU A 255 21.91 -2.46 13.34
C LEU A 255 22.67 -3.59 14.04
N TRP A 256 23.92 -3.84 13.65
CA TRP A 256 24.79 -4.85 14.24
C TRP A 256 25.53 -4.32 15.46
N ASN A 257 25.96 -3.05 15.40
CA ASN A 257 26.78 -2.44 16.44
C ASN A 257 25.95 -1.85 17.59
N THR A 258 24.63 -1.79 17.46
CA THR A 258 23.74 -1.30 18.51
C THR A 258 23.35 -2.44 19.44
N LYS A 259 23.55 -2.25 20.75
CA LYS A 259 23.06 -3.19 21.76
C LYS A 259 21.54 -3.18 21.79
N HIS A 260 20.92 -4.28 21.34
CA HIS A 260 19.48 -4.45 21.33
C HIS A 260 19.09 -5.92 21.53
N ASP A 261 17.82 -6.18 21.83
CA ASP A 261 17.26 -7.51 22.09
C ASP A 261 17.11 -8.42 20.86
N TRP A 262 17.51 -8.00 19.65
CA TRP A 262 17.49 -8.83 18.45
C TRP A 262 18.81 -9.57 18.25
N ASP A 263 18.71 -10.82 17.82
CA ASP A 263 19.86 -11.64 17.39
C ASP A 263 19.93 -11.57 15.85
N MET A 264 20.94 -10.88 15.33
CA MET A 264 21.08 -10.63 13.90
C MET A 264 21.26 -11.92 13.09
N ASP A 265 21.96 -12.93 13.62
CA ASP A 265 22.13 -14.21 12.93
C ASP A 265 20.78 -14.92 12.78
N GLN A 266 19.94 -14.87 13.82
CA GLN A 266 18.58 -15.42 13.76
C GLN A 266 17.67 -14.61 12.83
N VAL A 267 17.80 -13.28 12.83
CA VAL A 267 17.04 -12.38 11.94
C VAL A 267 17.34 -12.72 10.47
N LEU A 268 18.60 -12.90 10.10
CA LEU A 268 19.00 -13.19 8.72
C LEU A 268 18.58 -14.60 8.25
N ARG A 269 18.31 -15.52 9.19
CA ARG A 269 17.81 -16.88 8.89
C ARG A 269 16.30 -16.96 8.72
N SER A 270 15.56 -15.87 8.92
CA SER A 270 14.10 -15.84 8.84
C SER A 270 13.59 -16.36 7.49
N GLN A 271 12.58 -17.23 7.51
CA GLN A 271 12.02 -17.89 6.33
C GLN A 271 10.62 -17.40 5.94
N SER A 272 9.98 -16.62 6.81
CA SER A 272 8.69 -15.95 6.57
C SER A 272 8.71 -14.52 7.10
N ILE A 273 7.77 -13.69 6.63
CA ILE A 273 7.60 -12.31 7.11
C ILE A 273 7.26 -12.35 8.61
N ARG A 274 6.45 -13.31 9.05
CA ARG A 274 6.11 -13.51 10.46
C ARG A 274 7.33 -13.77 11.34
N GLU A 275 8.25 -14.63 10.89
CA GLU A 275 9.51 -14.88 11.60
C GLU A 275 10.39 -13.63 11.66
N PHE A 276 10.52 -12.92 10.54
CA PHE A 276 11.27 -11.66 10.49
C PHE A 276 10.66 -10.62 11.43
N ASP A 277 9.34 -10.48 11.45
CA ASP A 277 8.65 -9.56 12.34
C ASP A 277 8.86 -9.91 13.81
N ALA A 278 8.81 -11.20 14.18
CA ALA A 278 9.04 -11.62 15.57
C ALA A 278 10.49 -11.44 16.02
N ARG A 279 11.45 -11.64 15.11
CA ARG A 279 12.88 -11.61 15.43
C ARG A 279 13.47 -10.21 15.36
N PHE A 280 12.96 -9.36 14.46
CA PHE A 280 13.46 -8.03 14.19
C PHE A 280 12.40 -6.94 14.40
N THR A 281 11.33 -6.90 13.60
CA THR A 281 10.41 -5.74 13.55
C THR A 281 9.79 -5.43 14.90
N SER A 282 9.23 -6.42 15.60
CA SER A 282 8.60 -6.20 16.91
C SER A 282 9.61 -5.63 17.90
N LYS A 283 10.82 -6.18 17.94
CA LYS A 283 11.90 -5.72 18.81
C LYS A 283 12.38 -4.31 18.43
N ASN A 284 12.57 -4.03 17.14
CA ASN A 284 13.00 -2.72 16.63
C ASN A 284 12.03 -1.58 16.97
N PHE A 285 10.76 -1.92 17.20
CA PHE A 285 9.73 -0.96 17.59
C PHE A 285 9.26 -1.14 19.04
N GLY A 286 10.04 -1.85 19.88
CA GLY A 286 9.80 -1.95 21.32
C GLY A 286 8.59 -2.80 21.73
N PHE A 287 8.06 -3.64 20.84
CA PHE A 287 7.00 -4.59 21.16
C PHE A 287 7.57 -5.87 21.77
N GLU A 288 7.12 -6.21 22.98
CA GLU A 288 7.51 -7.42 23.70
C GLU A 288 7.17 -8.70 22.93
N LYS A 289 6.01 -8.73 22.25
CA LYS A 289 5.50 -9.89 21.51
C LYS A 289 5.08 -9.47 20.11
N LEU A 290 5.26 -10.38 19.15
CA LEU A 290 4.79 -10.21 17.76
C LEU A 290 3.31 -9.85 17.71
N ASP A 291 2.47 -10.52 18.51
CA ASP A 291 1.03 -10.31 18.50
C ASP A 291 0.65 -8.88 18.96
N ASN A 292 1.45 -8.26 19.85
CA ASN A 292 1.26 -6.86 20.23
C ASN A 292 1.53 -5.93 19.04
N TYR A 293 2.60 -6.20 18.27
CA TYR A 293 2.88 -5.46 17.03
C TYR A 293 1.74 -5.64 16.02
N TYR A 294 1.28 -6.87 15.79
CA TYR A 294 0.21 -7.15 14.82
C TYR A 294 -1.14 -6.55 15.23
N ALA A 295 -1.48 -6.59 16.52
CA ALA A 295 -2.67 -5.93 17.05
C ALA A 295 -2.56 -4.40 16.93
N HIS A 296 -1.38 -3.83 17.15
CA HIS A 296 -1.16 -2.40 16.98
C HIS A 296 -1.28 -1.98 15.51
N ALA A 297 -0.64 -2.71 14.60
CA ALA A 297 -0.66 -2.42 13.16
C ALA A 297 -2.03 -2.66 12.49
N THR A 298 -2.83 -3.61 13.00
CA THR A 298 -4.15 -3.95 12.45
C THR A 298 -5.12 -2.78 12.56
N LEU A 299 -5.81 -2.47 11.45
CA LEU A 299 -6.75 -1.36 11.33
C LEU A 299 -8.22 -1.81 11.33
N HIS A 300 -8.48 -3.11 11.09
CA HIS A 300 -9.82 -3.68 10.91
C HIS A 300 -10.88 -3.17 11.92
N ASP A 301 -10.50 -3.04 13.19
CA ASP A 301 -11.40 -2.67 14.29
C ASP A 301 -11.25 -1.21 14.75
N LYS A 302 -10.57 -0.35 13.97
CA LYS A 302 -10.20 1.02 14.40
C LYS A 302 -10.74 2.13 13.47
N LEU A 303 -11.67 1.80 12.58
CA LEU A 303 -12.21 2.74 11.57
C LEU A 303 -13.00 3.89 12.19
N ASP A 304 -13.52 3.73 13.40
CA ASP A 304 -14.25 4.74 14.18
C ASP A 304 -13.37 5.95 14.52
N ARG A 305 -12.05 5.77 14.60
CA ARG A 305 -11.09 6.83 14.91
C ARG A 305 -10.68 7.66 13.69
N VAL A 306 -11.06 7.25 12.48
CA VAL A 306 -10.71 7.97 11.25
C VAL A 306 -11.65 9.16 11.05
N GLN A 307 -11.08 10.37 11.07
CA GLN A 307 -11.83 11.64 10.94
C GLN A 307 -11.52 12.41 9.65
N VAL A 308 -10.63 11.88 8.81
CA VAL A 308 -10.28 12.42 7.48
C VAL A 308 -10.95 11.54 6.42
N PRO A 309 -11.48 12.10 5.31
CA PRO A 309 -11.98 11.32 4.20
C PRO A 309 -10.94 10.32 3.68
N LEU A 310 -11.24 9.03 3.86
CA LEU A 310 -10.38 7.91 3.49
C LEU A 310 -11.11 7.05 2.45
N LEU A 311 -10.55 6.97 1.25
CA LEU A 311 -10.97 6.03 0.21
C LEU A 311 -9.96 4.88 0.15
N CYS A 312 -10.43 3.64 0.17
CA CYS A 312 -9.59 2.45 0.06
C CYS A 312 -10.01 1.65 -1.14
N LEU A 313 -9.06 1.28 -2.00
CA LEU A 313 -9.25 0.34 -3.08
C LEU A 313 -8.62 -1.01 -2.70
N ASN A 314 -9.44 -2.05 -2.63
CA ASN A 314 -9.02 -3.42 -2.35
C ASN A 314 -9.58 -4.37 -3.42
N ALA A 315 -8.98 -5.54 -3.58
CA ALA A 315 -9.49 -6.60 -4.43
C ALA A 315 -9.91 -7.80 -3.56
N ALA A 316 -11.01 -8.46 -3.93
CA ALA A 316 -11.51 -9.64 -3.20
C ALA A 316 -10.60 -10.88 -3.38
N ASP A 317 -9.77 -10.89 -4.42
CA ASP A 317 -8.81 -11.95 -4.76
C ASP A 317 -7.35 -11.61 -4.37
N ASP A 318 -7.14 -10.62 -3.48
CA ASP A 318 -5.81 -10.21 -3.04
C ASP A 318 -5.11 -11.34 -2.27
N PRO A 319 -3.94 -11.85 -2.73
CA PRO A 319 -3.25 -12.95 -2.07
C PRO A 319 -2.71 -12.60 -0.67
N PHE A 320 -2.57 -11.31 -0.34
CA PHE A 320 -2.12 -10.85 0.98
C PHE A 320 -3.28 -10.62 1.95
N GLN A 321 -4.51 -10.44 1.46
CA GLN A 321 -5.65 -10.07 2.29
C GLN A 321 -6.92 -10.77 1.80
N PRO A 322 -7.35 -11.82 2.50
CA PRO A 322 -8.58 -12.50 2.13
C PRO A 322 -9.78 -11.56 2.37
N MET A 323 -10.88 -11.77 1.64
CA MET A 323 -12.04 -10.86 1.67
C MET A 323 -12.61 -10.66 3.08
N GLU A 324 -12.63 -11.70 3.92
CA GLU A 324 -13.10 -11.63 5.30
C GLU A 324 -12.23 -10.75 6.22
N ALA A 325 -10.98 -10.44 5.82
CA ALA A 325 -10.11 -9.52 6.54
C ALA A 325 -10.45 -8.05 6.25
N ILE A 326 -11.28 -7.76 5.23
CA ILE A 326 -11.68 -6.40 4.87
C ILE A 326 -12.90 -5.99 5.71
N PRO A 327 -12.85 -4.88 6.48
CA PRO A 327 -13.90 -4.49 7.43
C PRO A 327 -15.09 -3.81 6.75
N VAL A 328 -15.69 -4.47 5.76
CA VAL A 328 -16.83 -3.99 4.96
C VAL A 328 -18.01 -3.56 5.83
N ALA A 329 -18.33 -4.34 6.86
CA ALA A 329 -19.46 -4.06 7.75
C ALA A 329 -19.23 -2.80 8.58
N ALA A 330 -18.02 -2.60 9.10
CA ALA A 330 -17.65 -1.39 9.84
C ALA A 330 -17.61 -0.16 8.91
N ALA A 331 -16.99 -0.29 7.73
CA ALA A 331 -16.93 0.78 6.73
C ALA A 331 -18.33 1.24 6.28
N SER A 332 -19.28 0.31 6.13
CA SER A 332 -20.67 0.62 5.76
C SER A 332 -21.41 1.49 6.80
N LYS A 333 -20.87 1.62 8.01
CA LYS A 333 -21.39 2.49 9.08
C LYS A 333 -20.58 3.79 9.24
N SER A 334 -19.45 3.93 8.55
CA SER A 334 -18.57 5.10 8.66
C SER A 334 -18.95 6.21 7.67
N SER A 335 -18.95 7.46 8.13
CA SER A 335 -19.13 8.65 7.30
C SER A 335 -17.82 9.15 6.66
N HIS A 336 -16.67 8.70 7.14
CA HIS A 336 -15.34 9.15 6.71
C HIS A 336 -14.56 8.09 5.94
N VAL A 337 -14.89 6.81 6.12
CA VAL A 337 -14.21 5.70 5.43
C VAL A 337 -15.10 5.13 4.34
N ALA A 338 -14.51 4.93 3.17
CA ALA A 338 -15.13 4.24 2.05
C ALA A 338 -14.19 3.16 1.52
N ILE A 339 -14.64 1.91 1.49
CA ILE A 339 -13.89 0.80 0.92
C ILE A 339 -14.56 0.38 -0.39
N LEU A 340 -13.82 0.51 -1.48
CA LEU A 340 -14.17 0.03 -2.80
C LEU A 340 -13.48 -1.32 -3.03
N VAL A 341 -14.28 -2.36 -3.23
CA VAL A 341 -13.78 -3.74 -3.43
C VAL A 341 -14.08 -4.18 -4.86
N THR A 342 -13.04 -4.45 -5.64
CA THR A 342 -13.17 -5.09 -6.96
C THR A 342 -13.24 -6.61 -6.80
N THR A 343 -13.90 -7.30 -7.74
CA THR A 343 -13.95 -8.77 -7.74
C THR A 343 -12.57 -9.39 -7.97
N CYS A 344 -11.81 -8.81 -8.89
CA CYS A 344 -10.44 -9.20 -9.19
C CYS A 344 -9.52 -7.97 -9.16
N GLY A 345 -8.23 -8.21 -8.96
CA GLY A 345 -7.23 -7.15 -8.90
C GLY A 345 -5.91 -7.59 -8.29
N GLY A 346 -5.90 -8.70 -7.53
CA GLY A 346 -4.72 -9.15 -6.82
C GLY A 346 -4.18 -8.08 -5.85
N HIS A 347 -2.90 -8.21 -5.49
CA HIS A 347 -2.21 -7.23 -4.67
C HIS A 347 -1.55 -6.17 -5.56
N ILE A 348 -2.13 -4.96 -5.59
CA ILE A 348 -1.65 -3.84 -6.41
C ILE A 348 -1.73 -4.16 -7.93
N GLY A 349 -2.48 -5.18 -8.35
CA GLY A 349 -2.56 -5.59 -9.75
C GLY A 349 -3.49 -4.70 -10.56
N PHE A 350 -4.79 -4.76 -10.28
CA PHE A 350 -5.88 -3.99 -10.90
C PHE A 350 -5.68 -3.77 -12.42
N LEU A 351 -5.33 -4.84 -13.15
CA LEU A 351 -5.14 -4.76 -14.59
C LEU A 351 -6.51 -4.69 -15.28
N GLU A 352 -6.78 -3.58 -15.94
CA GLU A 352 -8.03 -3.30 -16.66
C GLU A 352 -7.77 -3.19 -18.17
N GLY A 353 -8.72 -3.60 -19.01
CA GLY A 353 -8.61 -3.51 -20.47
C GLY A 353 -9.80 -4.05 -21.24
#